data_AF-A0AAE3J1W4-F1
#
_entry.id   AF-A0AAE3J1W4-F1
#
_cell.length_a   1.000
_cell.length_b   1.000
_cell.length_c   1.000
_cell.angle_alpha   90.00
_cell.angle_beta   90.00
_cell.angle_gamma   90.00
#
_symmetry.space_group_name_H-M   'P 1'
#
loop_
_entity.id
_entity.type
_entity.pdbx_description
1 polymer ?
#
loop_
_entity_poly.entity_id
_entity_poly.type
_entity_poly.pdbx_seq_one_letter_code
_entity_poly.pdbx_strand_id
1 'polypeptide(L)'
;MAAQRIKPNDLSVGDFAKRAGVPVSTVHYYEAEGLIESWRTDANHRRFNRGELRKLAIVRVAQSVGLPLSTIKEVLGGLPQDRVIKADDWAEAAEPWKALLTEKIALMEKLRDQLDHCIGCGCLSLENCPLYNADDALAAHGSGPQRWIGEQNDEA
;
A
#
# COMPACT_ATOMS: atom_id res chain seq x y z
N MET A 1 -17.39 36.31 21.18
CA MET A 1 -17.78 35.69 19.91
C MET A 1 -16.62 35.87 18.94
N ALA A 2 -15.89 34.79 18.64
CA ALA A 2 -14.74 34.85 17.73
C ALA A 2 -15.20 34.47 16.33
N ALA A 3 -15.09 35.42 15.39
CA ALA A 3 -15.41 35.19 13.99
C ALA A 3 -14.48 34.10 13.41
N GLN A 4 -15.12 33.07 12.87
CA GLN A 4 -14.51 31.85 12.33
C GLN A 4 -13.59 32.18 11.13
N ARG A 5 -12.29 31.91 11.25
CA ARG A 5 -11.37 31.89 10.11
C ARG A 5 -11.70 30.68 9.25
N ILE A 6 -12.67 30.79 8.34
CA ILE A 6 -12.79 29.88 7.20
C ILE A 6 -11.44 29.94 6.48
N LYS A 7 -10.64 28.87 6.55
CA LYS A 7 -9.45 28.80 5.68
C LYS A 7 -9.99 28.81 4.25
N PRO A 8 -9.54 29.72 3.37
CA PRO A 8 -10.17 29.99 2.07
C PRO A 8 -10.14 28.82 1.07
N ASN A 9 -9.71 27.62 1.47
CA ASN A 9 -9.51 26.46 0.61
C ASN A 9 -10.15 25.17 1.11
N ASP A 10 -11.00 25.18 2.13
CA ASP A 10 -11.57 23.94 2.68
C ASP A 10 -12.82 23.45 1.92
N LEU A 11 -12.98 22.13 1.83
CA LEU A 11 -14.04 21.45 1.09
C LEU A 11 -15.13 20.92 2.02
N SER A 12 -16.38 20.93 1.57
CA SER A 12 -17.44 20.14 2.21
C SER A 12 -17.16 18.64 2.04
N VAL A 13 -17.77 17.78 2.85
CA VAL A 13 -17.64 16.32 2.68
C VAL A 13 -18.09 15.86 1.29
N GLY A 14 -19.15 16.47 0.74
CA GLY A 14 -19.66 16.15 -0.60
C GLY A 14 -18.70 16.56 -1.70
N ASP A 15 -18.15 17.77 -1.64
CA ASP A 15 -17.15 18.25 -2.61
C ASP A 15 -15.85 17.45 -2.52
N PHE A 16 -15.44 17.11 -1.30
CA PHE A 16 -14.26 16.27 -1.04
C PHE A 16 -14.44 14.88 -1.64
N ALA A 17 -15.57 14.21 -1.35
CA ALA A 17 -15.92 12.90 -1.91
C ALA A 17 -15.95 12.92 -3.44
N LYS A 18 -16.63 13.92 -4.02
CA LYS A 18 -16.71 14.11 -5.47
C LYS A 18 -15.33 14.30 -6.09
N ARG A 19 -14.47 15.12 -5.49
CA ARG A 19 -13.12 15.38 -6.01
C ARG A 19 -12.19 14.19 -5.85
N ALA A 20 -12.33 13.44 -4.76
CA ALA A 20 -11.57 12.21 -4.51
C ALA A 20 -12.08 11.00 -5.31
N GLY A 21 -13.25 11.12 -5.97
CA GLY A 21 -13.85 10.04 -6.74
C GLY A 21 -14.22 8.84 -5.85
N VAL A 22 -14.75 9.11 -4.65
CA VAL A 22 -15.21 8.08 -3.70
C VAL A 22 -16.58 8.45 -3.12
N PRO A 23 -17.36 7.47 -2.65
CA PRO A 23 -18.54 7.73 -1.84
C PRO A 23 -18.21 8.49 -0.56
N VAL A 24 -19.17 9.26 -0.03
CA VAL A 24 -19.05 9.94 1.27
C VAL A 24 -18.78 8.95 2.41
N SER A 25 -19.37 7.75 2.36
CA SER A 25 -19.09 6.68 3.33
C SER A 25 -17.62 6.28 3.35
N THR A 26 -16.96 6.25 2.19
CA THR A 26 -15.53 5.97 2.08
C THR A 26 -14.68 7.10 2.66
N VAL A 27 -15.10 8.37 2.50
CA VAL A 27 -14.45 9.49 3.20
C VAL A 27 -14.54 9.31 4.71
N HIS A 28 -15.73 9.00 5.24
CA HIS A 28 -15.91 8.76 6.66
C HIS A 28 -15.11 7.54 7.16
N TYR A 29 -15.00 6.49 6.35
CA TYR A 29 -14.18 5.33 6.67
C TYR A 29 -12.71 5.73 6.84
N TYR A 30 -12.12 6.44 5.87
CA TYR A 30 -10.73 6.86 5.98
C TYR A 30 -10.49 7.89 7.09
N GLU A 31 -11.47 8.74 7.38
CA GLU A 31 -11.45 9.64 8.54
C GLU A 31 -11.46 8.85 9.85
N ALA A 32 -12.32 7.85 9.99
CA ALA A 32 -12.39 6.98 11.17
C ALA A 32 -11.12 6.14 11.36
N GLU A 33 -10.48 5.74 10.26
CA GLU A 33 -9.19 5.06 10.27
C GLU A 33 -8.01 5.99 10.58
N GLY A 34 -8.22 7.30 10.70
CA GLY A 34 -7.19 8.29 11.02
C GLY A 34 -6.26 8.61 9.86
N LEU A 35 -6.65 8.32 8.62
CA LEU A 35 -5.83 8.58 7.42
C LEU A 35 -6.03 9.97 6.83
N ILE A 36 -7.21 10.54 7.10
CA ILE A 36 -7.54 11.91 6.76
C ILE A 36 -8.22 12.58 7.93
N GLU A 37 -8.10 13.91 8.00
CA GLU A 37 -8.65 14.69 9.09
C GLU A 37 -9.66 15.73 8.60
N SER A 38 -10.75 15.87 9.36
CA SER A 38 -11.70 16.95 9.19
C SER A 38 -11.70 17.87 10.41
N TRP A 39 -12.13 19.10 10.21
CA TRP A 39 -12.53 20.00 11.29
C TRP A 39 -14.01 20.33 11.17
N ARG A 40 -14.60 20.86 12.24
CA ARG A 40 -16.04 21.18 12.27
C ARG A 40 -16.27 22.69 12.34
N THR A 41 -17.19 23.18 11.52
CA THR A 41 -17.68 24.57 11.60
C THR A 41 -18.52 24.80 12.86
N ASP A 42 -18.87 26.04 13.16
CA ASP A 42 -19.79 26.37 14.28
C ASP A 42 -21.18 25.72 14.09
N ALA A 43 -21.62 25.57 12.84
CA ALA A 43 -22.82 24.82 12.47
C ALA A 43 -22.65 23.29 12.49
N ASN A 44 -21.57 22.77 13.07
CA ASN A 44 -21.23 21.35 13.19
C ASN A 44 -21.05 20.58 11.86
N HIS A 45 -20.78 21.28 10.75
CA HIS A 45 -20.50 20.65 9.46
C HIS A 45 -19.03 20.30 9.33
N ARG A 46 -18.73 19.08 8.83
CA ARG A 46 -17.35 18.66 8.52
C ARG A 46 -16.76 19.44 7.36
N ARG A 47 -15.49 19.83 7.49
CA ARG A 47 -14.68 20.50 6.49
C ARG A 47 -13.32 19.83 6.39
N PHE A 48 -12.86 19.65 5.16
CA PHE A 48 -11.59 18.99 4.86
C PHE A 48 -10.64 19.98 4.18
N ASN A 49 -9.39 20.03 4.63
CA ASN A 49 -8.36 20.78 3.93
C ASN A 49 -8.05 20.10 2.58
N ARG A 50 -7.76 20.86 1.53
CA ARG A 50 -7.30 20.32 0.25
C ARG A 50 -6.06 19.43 0.35
N GLY A 51 -5.21 19.62 1.35
CA GLY A 51 -4.09 18.71 1.64
C GLY A 51 -4.53 17.26 1.84
N GLU A 52 -5.72 17.06 2.42
CA GLU A 52 -6.28 15.73 2.70
C GLU A 52 -6.64 14.97 1.41
N LEU A 53 -6.90 15.67 0.29
CA LEU A 53 -7.07 15.02 -1.01
C LEU A 53 -5.80 14.33 -1.47
N ARG A 54 -4.62 14.92 -1.19
CA ARG A 54 -3.33 14.32 -1.57
C ARG A 54 -3.05 13.09 -0.73
N LYS A 55 -3.28 13.17 0.60
CA LYS A 55 -3.17 12.02 1.50
C LYS A 55 -4.09 10.88 1.03
N LEU A 56 -5.37 11.17 0.77
CA LEU A 56 -6.33 10.17 0.29
C LEU A 56 -5.92 9.56 -1.06
N ALA A 57 -5.41 10.35 -2.00
CA ALA A 57 -4.94 9.83 -3.29
C ALA A 57 -3.81 8.81 -3.11
N ILE A 58 -2.83 9.10 -2.24
CA ILE A 58 -1.72 8.20 -1.91
C ILE A 58 -2.24 6.91 -1.27
N VAL A 59 -3.12 7.01 -0.27
CA VAL A 59 -3.74 5.86 0.40
C VAL A 59 -4.40 4.94 -0.62
N ARG A 60 -5.18 5.50 -1.54
CA ARG A 60 -5.91 4.72 -2.55
C ARG A 60 -4.97 4.02 -3.53
N VAL A 61 -3.93 4.70 -4.01
CA VAL A 61 -2.93 4.10 -4.91
C VAL A 61 -2.21 2.95 -4.20
N ALA A 62 -1.76 3.17 -2.96
CA ALA A 62 -1.11 2.14 -2.15
C ALA A 62 -2.01 0.91 -1.93
N GLN A 63 -3.29 1.11 -1.62
CA GLN A 63 -4.24 0.00 -1.48
C GLN A 63 -4.47 -0.73 -2.80
N SER A 64 -4.50 -0.03 -3.94
CA SER A 64 -4.72 -0.66 -5.25
C SER A 64 -3.61 -1.62 -5.67
N VAL A 65 -2.40 -1.44 -5.12
CA VAL A 65 -1.24 -2.34 -5.32
C VAL A 65 -1.08 -3.36 -4.19
N GLY A 66 -2.09 -3.51 -3.32
CA GLY A 66 -2.13 -4.54 -2.28
C GLY A 66 -1.29 -4.23 -1.04
N LEU A 67 -1.02 -2.96 -0.74
CA LEU A 67 -0.45 -2.58 0.55
C LEU A 67 -1.54 -2.57 1.65
N PRO A 68 -1.28 -3.20 2.81
CA PRO A 68 -2.24 -3.21 3.91
C PRO A 68 -2.33 -1.83 4.55
N LEU A 69 -3.49 -1.53 5.14
CA LEU A 69 -3.74 -0.22 5.73
C LEU A 69 -2.80 0.10 6.90
N SER A 70 -2.35 -0.91 7.64
CA SER A 70 -1.37 -0.78 8.72
C SER A 70 -0.05 -0.17 8.22
N THR A 71 0.54 -0.77 7.18
CA THR A 71 1.75 -0.26 6.53
C THR A 71 1.54 1.14 5.96
N ILE A 72 0.31 1.45 5.52
CA ILE A 72 0.00 2.80 5.04
C ILE A 72 0.03 3.82 6.20
N LYS A 73 -0.57 3.46 7.35
CA LYS A 73 -0.60 4.31 8.55
C LYS A 73 0.79 4.56 9.11
N GLU A 74 1.66 3.57 9.13
CA GLU A 74 3.05 3.71 9.63
C GLU A 74 3.81 4.81 8.89
N VAL A 75 3.74 4.81 7.55
CA VAL A 75 4.41 5.83 6.73
C VAL A 75 3.77 7.20 6.87
N LEU A 76 2.43 7.28 6.88
CA LEU A 76 1.77 8.57 7.09
C LEU A 76 2.03 9.14 8.49
N GLY A 77 2.22 8.28 9.49
CA GLY A 77 2.61 8.65 10.85
C GLY A 77 4.03 9.21 10.94
N GLY A 78 4.92 8.84 10.02
CA GLY A 78 6.27 9.39 9.91
C GLY A 78 6.32 10.82 9.34
N LEU A 79 5.21 11.33 8.80
CA LEU A 79 5.16 12.67 8.22
C LEU A 79 4.96 13.76 9.29
N PRO A 80 5.55 14.96 9.10
CA PRO A 80 5.31 16.10 10.00
C PRO A 80 3.82 16.45 10.07
N GLN A 81 3.30 16.59 11.29
CA GLN A 81 1.89 16.94 11.54
C GLN A 81 1.68 18.45 11.78
N ASP A 82 2.76 19.17 12.11
CA ASP A 82 2.75 20.58 12.51
C ASP A 82 2.99 21.55 11.34
N ARG A 83 3.44 21.04 10.19
CA ARG A 83 3.78 21.85 9.01
C ARG A 83 3.39 21.20 7.69
N VAL A 84 3.50 21.97 6.62
CA VAL A 84 3.31 21.48 5.26
C VAL A 84 4.40 20.44 4.94
N ILE A 85 3.96 19.26 4.47
CA ILE A 85 4.81 18.18 3.98
C ILE A 85 5.59 18.66 2.75
N LYS A 86 6.91 18.56 2.81
CA LYS A 86 7.83 18.84 1.70
C LYS A 86 8.14 17.54 0.93
N ALA A 87 8.76 17.70 -0.24
CA ALA A 87 9.16 16.57 -1.07
C ALA A 87 10.15 15.64 -0.32
N ASP A 88 11.09 16.21 0.44
CA ASP A 88 12.08 15.44 1.19
C ASP A 88 11.45 14.63 2.33
N ASP A 89 10.48 15.23 3.04
CA ASP A 89 9.73 14.53 4.10
C ASP A 89 9.01 13.29 3.53
N TRP A 90 8.43 13.44 2.34
CA TRP A 90 7.78 12.34 1.64
C TRP A 90 8.78 11.30 1.14
N ALA A 91 9.91 11.74 0.59
CA ALA A 91 10.95 10.84 0.08
C ALA A 91 11.47 9.93 1.19
N GLU A 92 11.77 10.49 2.36
CA GLU A 92 12.23 9.74 3.53
C GLU A 92 11.15 8.79 4.05
N ALA A 93 9.91 9.28 4.26
CA ALA A 93 8.83 8.44 4.77
C ALA A 93 8.46 7.30 3.81
N ALA A 94 8.64 7.48 2.49
CA ALA A 94 8.27 6.50 1.48
C ALA A 94 9.36 5.44 1.20
N GLU A 95 10.59 5.58 1.71
CA GLU A 95 11.67 4.61 1.46
C GLU A 95 11.29 3.17 1.86
N PRO A 96 10.71 2.91 3.05
CA PRO A 96 10.27 1.55 3.42
C PRO A 96 9.24 0.96 2.44
N TRP A 97 8.33 1.80 1.91
CA TRP A 97 7.38 1.35 0.88
C TRP A 97 8.07 1.02 -0.43
N LYS A 98 9.05 1.81 -0.87
CA LYS A 98 9.79 1.52 -2.10
C LYS A 98 10.50 0.18 -2.00
N ALA A 99 11.16 -0.09 -0.87
CA ALA A 99 11.82 -1.38 -0.61
C ALA A 99 10.82 -2.54 -0.67
N LEU A 100 9.70 -2.45 0.07
CA LEU A 100 8.66 -3.47 0.08
C LEU A 100 8.03 -3.71 -1.30
N LEU A 101 7.75 -2.63 -2.05
CA LEU A 101 7.21 -2.73 -3.40
C LEU A 101 8.22 -3.38 -4.36
N THR A 102 9.51 -3.07 -4.21
CA THR A 102 10.58 -3.67 -5.03
C THR A 102 10.66 -5.17 -4.80
N GLU A 103 10.64 -5.61 -3.54
CA GLU A 103 10.63 -7.03 -3.18
C GLU A 103 9.39 -7.75 -3.73
N LYS A 104 8.21 -7.14 -3.59
CA LYS A 104 6.97 -7.69 -4.16
C LYS A 104 7.02 -7.78 -5.69
N ILE A 105 7.55 -6.76 -6.37
CA ILE A 105 7.70 -6.76 -7.83
C ILE A 105 8.63 -7.91 -8.25
N ALA A 106 9.80 -8.05 -7.62
CA ALA A 106 10.73 -9.12 -7.93
C ALA A 106 10.09 -10.52 -7.76
N LEU A 107 9.32 -10.72 -6.68
CA LEU A 107 8.59 -11.97 -6.46
C LEU A 107 7.50 -12.20 -7.54
N MET A 108 6.74 -11.16 -7.89
CA MET A 108 5.71 -11.25 -8.93
C MET A 108 6.30 -11.50 -10.32
N GLU A 109 7.43 -10.89 -10.66
CA GLU A 109 8.15 -11.13 -11.92
C GLU A 109 8.68 -12.56 -11.98
N LYS A 110 9.32 -13.03 -10.90
CA LYS A 110 9.73 -14.43 -10.77
C LYS A 110 8.54 -15.38 -10.95
N LEU A 111 7.38 -15.05 -10.38
CA LEU A 111 6.16 -15.85 -10.53
C LEU A 111 5.64 -15.87 -11.95
N ARG A 112 5.56 -14.71 -12.60
CA ARG A 112 5.19 -14.60 -14.00
C ARG A 112 6.09 -15.45 -14.89
N ASP A 113 7.42 -15.36 -14.72
CA ASP A 113 8.38 -15.98 -15.63
C ASP A 113 8.55 -17.50 -15.37
N GLN A 114 8.33 -17.95 -14.14
CA GLN A 114 8.41 -19.37 -13.77
C GLN A 114 7.07 -20.11 -13.91
N LEU A 115 5.94 -19.42 -14.09
CA LEU A 115 4.64 -20.06 -14.34
C LEU A 115 4.69 -21.00 -15.55
N ASP A 116 5.42 -20.62 -16.60
CA ASP A 116 5.61 -21.43 -17.81
C ASP A 116 6.40 -22.73 -17.55
N HIS A 117 7.25 -22.76 -16.52
CA HIS A 117 8.10 -23.91 -16.20
C HIS A 117 7.32 -24.99 -15.44
N CYS A 118 6.40 -24.61 -14.56
CA CYS A 118 5.49 -25.57 -13.89
C CYS A 118 4.40 -26.08 -14.84
N ILE A 119 3.94 -25.25 -15.79
CA ILE A 119 2.94 -25.65 -16.80
C ILE A 119 3.59 -26.51 -17.90
N GLY A 120 4.85 -26.26 -18.24
CA GLY A 120 5.60 -27.00 -19.27
C GLY A 120 5.84 -28.49 -18.99
N CYS A 121 5.80 -28.92 -17.72
CA CYS A 121 5.80 -30.34 -17.35
C CYS A 121 4.48 -31.06 -17.70
N GLY A 122 3.36 -30.32 -17.77
CA GLY A 122 2.01 -30.88 -17.95
C GLY A 122 1.51 -31.77 -16.80
N CYS A 123 2.30 -31.94 -15.73
CA CYS A 123 2.08 -32.96 -14.73
C CYS A 123 1.24 -32.50 -13.52
N LEU A 124 1.20 -31.20 -13.19
CA LEU A 124 0.38 -30.57 -12.11
C LEU A 124 0.34 -31.37 -10.78
N SER A 125 1.34 -32.22 -10.53
CA SER A 125 1.39 -33.14 -9.40
C SER A 125 2.37 -32.59 -8.37
N LEU A 126 1.83 -32.18 -7.23
CA LEU A 126 2.56 -31.68 -6.06
C LEU A 126 3.27 -32.79 -5.27
N GLU A 127 2.85 -34.05 -5.42
CA GLU A 127 3.42 -35.17 -4.65
C GLU A 127 4.69 -35.73 -5.28
N ASN A 128 4.89 -35.58 -6.60
CA ASN A 128 6.01 -36.15 -7.33
C ASN A 128 6.31 -35.31 -8.58
N CYS A 129 7.03 -34.19 -8.45
CA CYS A 129 7.63 -33.52 -9.61
C CYS A 129 9.16 -33.78 -9.64
N PRO A 130 9.61 -34.92 -10.21
CA PRO A 130 11.04 -35.23 -10.31
C PRO A 130 11.78 -34.27 -11.26
N LEU A 131 11.03 -33.49 -12.04
CA LEU A 131 11.56 -32.66 -13.12
C LEU A 131 12.26 -31.39 -12.61
N TYR A 132 11.84 -30.87 -11.45
CA TYR A 132 12.39 -29.61 -10.91
C TYR A 132 12.93 -29.71 -9.46
N ASN A 133 12.52 -30.72 -8.67
CA ASN A 133 13.04 -30.95 -7.33
C ASN A 133 12.97 -32.46 -7.00
N ALA A 134 13.74 -33.26 -7.74
CA ALA A 134 13.84 -34.69 -7.49
C ALA A 134 14.27 -34.96 -6.03
N ASP A 135 13.63 -35.96 -5.42
CA ASP A 135 13.88 -36.40 -4.04
C ASP A 135 13.79 -35.29 -2.99
N ASP A 136 13.04 -34.21 -3.28
CA ASP A 136 12.88 -33.04 -2.43
C ASP A 136 14.22 -32.44 -1.95
N ALA A 137 15.24 -32.43 -2.81
CA ALA A 137 16.58 -31.94 -2.49
C ALA A 137 16.60 -30.52 -1.88
N LEU A 138 15.64 -29.66 -2.27
CA LEU A 138 15.53 -28.31 -1.76
C LEU A 138 15.07 -28.22 -0.30
N ALA A 139 14.52 -29.28 0.30
CA ALA A 139 14.21 -29.31 1.74
C ALA A 139 15.43 -29.06 2.62
N ALA A 140 16.65 -29.32 2.11
CA ALA A 140 17.90 -28.98 2.78
C ALA A 140 18.07 -27.47 3.04
N HIS A 141 17.39 -26.62 2.27
CA HIS A 141 17.44 -25.16 2.41
C HIS A 141 16.36 -24.60 3.34
N GLY A 142 15.42 -25.43 3.79
CA GLY A 142 14.39 -25.05 4.74
C GLY A 142 12.98 -25.47 4.34
N SER A 143 12.00 -25.07 5.15
CA SER A 143 10.59 -25.41 4.92
C SER A 143 9.93 -24.47 3.89
N GLY A 144 8.95 -24.99 3.14
CA GLY A 144 8.15 -24.19 2.20
C GLY A 144 8.71 -24.18 0.77
N PRO A 145 8.21 -23.28 -0.10
CA PRO A 145 8.55 -23.28 -1.53
C PRO A 145 9.96 -22.72 -1.78
N GLN A 146 11.00 -23.49 -1.45
CA GLN A 146 12.40 -23.04 -1.42
C GLN A 146 12.91 -22.47 -2.74
N ARG A 147 12.40 -22.92 -3.90
CA ARG A 147 12.66 -22.26 -5.20
C ARG A 147 12.23 -20.79 -5.25
N TRP A 148 11.29 -20.39 -4.41
CA TRP A 148 10.60 -19.10 -4.43
C TRP A 148 11.03 -18.19 -3.28
N ILE A 149 11.16 -18.76 -2.08
CA ILE A 149 11.43 -18.01 -0.83
C ILE A 149 12.83 -18.23 -0.26
N GLY A 150 13.58 -19.22 -0.73
CA GLY A 150 14.96 -19.46 -0.30
C GLY A 150 15.91 -18.44 -0.91
N GLU A 151 16.99 -18.09 -0.19
CA GLU A 151 18.11 -17.35 -0.77
C GLU A 151 18.68 -18.18 -1.92
N GLN A 152 18.37 -17.79 -3.17
CA GLN A 152 18.94 -18.42 -4.35
C GLN A 152 20.42 -18.06 -4.41
N ASN A 153 21.28 -18.99 -3.99
CA ASN A 153 22.59 -19.08 -4.60
C ASN A 153 22.38 -19.65 -6.00
N ASP A 154 22.21 -18.76 -6.98
CA ASP A 154 22.20 -19.09 -8.41
C ASP A 154 23.60 -19.56 -8.83
N GLU A 155 23.98 -20.78 -8.46
CA GLU A 155 25.12 -21.51 -9.04
C GLU A 155 24.72 -22.98 -9.27
N ALA A 156 24.22 -23.27 -10.48
CA ALA A 156 24.44 -24.52 -11.24
C ALA A 156 23.76 -24.43 -12.61
#